data_AF-A0A2E6NCB4-F1
#
_entry.id   AF-A0A2E6NCB4-F1
#
_cell.length_a   1.000
_cell.length_b   1.000
_cell.length_c   1.000
_cell.angle_alpha   90.00
_cell.angle_beta   90.00
_cell.angle_gamma   90.00
#
_symmetry.space_group_name_H-M   'P 1'
#
loop_
_entity.id
_entity.type
_entity.pdbx_description
1 polymer ?
#
loop_
_entity_poly.entity_id
_entity_poly.type
_entity_poly.pdbx_seq_one_letter_code
_entity_poly.pdbx_strand_id
1 'polypeptide(L)'
;MGNRVIPPVGRFGGIGDLQKRLRGSQIIYENRDDLARVMLEIASAKITDIVSWENGVSTLKDVKDINEGALNAIKRVKITPTKNGDVIDIEMVDKVRVMQMLAKSSGLLDQEKDADKPAVVSIEMVMPEENKKGKANDTEDD
;
A
#
# COMPACT_ATOMS: atom_id res chain seq x y z
N MET A 1 15.45 14.66 10.77
CA MET A 1 14.26 14.44 9.90
C MET A 1 14.49 15.21 8.61
N GLY A 2 14.70 14.52 7.49
CA GLY A 2 15.00 15.16 6.20
C GLY A 2 13.73 15.76 5.59
N ASN A 3 13.72 17.07 5.39
CA ASN A 3 12.61 17.79 4.79
C ASN A 3 12.47 17.34 3.32
N ARG A 4 11.37 16.67 2.97
CA ARG A 4 11.15 16.18 1.61
C ARG A 4 10.64 17.34 0.76
N VAL A 5 11.55 18.05 0.10
CA VAL A 5 11.25 19.15 -0.82
C VAL A 5 10.56 18.57 -2.05
N ILE A 6 9.28 18.90 -2.24
CA ILE A 6 8.54 18.60 -3.46
C ILE A 6 8.81 19.75 -4.44
N PRO A 7 9.41 19.49 -5.62
CA PRO A 7 9.74 20.56 -6.56
C PRO A 7 8.45 21.19 -7.13
N PRO A 8 8.44 22.51 -7.38
CA PRO A 8 7.27 23.20 -7.90
C PRO A 8 6.93 22.69 -9.30
N VAL A 9 5.66 22.33 -9.46
CA VAL A 9 5.07 21.81 -10.70
C VAL A 9 4.90 22.97 -11.69
N GLY A 10 5.96 23.28 -12.42
CA GLY A 10 5.91 24.28 -13.47
C GLY A 10 7.20 24.31 -14.25
N ARG A 11 7.13 23.90 -15.53
CA ARG A 11 8.17 23.99 -16.59
C ARG A 11 9.17 22.83 -16.78
N PHE A 12 8.79 21.57 -16.56
CA PHE A 12 9.62 20.45 -17.04
C PHE A 12 8.81 19.48 -17.89
N GLY A 13 9.22 19.33 -19.15
CA GLY A 13 8.72 18.35 -20.14
C GLY A 13 9.06 16.89 -19.79
N GLY A 14 8.93 16.53 -18.52
CA GLY A 14 9.06 15.18 -17.98
C GLY A 14 7.86 14.76 -17.12
N ILE A 15 6.84 15.63 -16.97
CA ILE A 15 5.60 15.28 -16.25
C ILE A 15 4.87 14.13 -16.97
N GLY A 16 4.88 14.10 -18.30
CA GLY A 16 4.29 13.00 -19.07
C GLY A 16 4.98 11.65 -18.81
N ASP A 17 6.31 11.64 -18.72
CA ASP A 17 7.08 10.42 -18.44
C ASP A 17 6.98 9.99 -16.98
N LEU A 18 6.97 10.95 -16.04
CA LEU A 18 6.68 10.69 -14.63
C LEU A 18 5.25 10.16 -14.43
N GLN A 19 4.26 10.75 -15.10
CA GLN A 19 2.86 10.32 -15.03
C GLN A 19 2.64 8.96 -15.71
N LYS A 20 3.36 8.66 -16.80
CA LYS A 20 3.38 7.32 -17.43
C LYS A 20 4.09 6.27 -16.57
N ARG A 21 5.13 6.64 -15.81
CA ARG A 21 5.79 5.75 -14.84
C ARG A 21 4.94 5.54 -13.58
N LEU A 22 4.11 6.52 -13.22
CA LEU A 22 3.19 6.47 -12.08
C LEU A 22 1.88 5.74 -12.41
N ARG A 23 1.41 5.79 -13.67
CA ARG A 23 0.42 4.85 -14.17
C ARG A 23 1.11 3.49 -14.26
N GLY A 24 0.95 2.67 -13.23
CA GLY A 24 1.42 1.28 -13.25
C GLY A 24 0.96 0.54 -14.50
N SER A 25 1.50 -0.66 -14.75
CA SER A 25 1.11 -1.47 -15.91
C SER A 25 -0.42 -1.53 -16.01
N GLN A 26 -0.96 -1.04 -17.13
CA GLN A 26 -2.41 -0.96 -17.37
C GLN A 26 -3.07 -2.34 -17.18
N ILE A 27 -2.36 -3.40 -17.60
CA ILE A 27 -2.75 -4.80 -17.43
C ILE A 27 -2.89 -5.19 -15.95
N ILE A 28 -1.97 -4.74 -15.09
CA ILE A 28 -2.02 -5.06 -13.65
C ILE A 28 -3.20 -4.34 -12.99
N TYR A 29 -3.48 -3.10 -13.40
CA TYR A 29 -4.62 -2.35 -12.85
C TYR A 29 -5.96 -2.97 -13.25
N GLU A 30 -6.06 -3.46 -14.49
CA GLU A 30 -7.25 -4.14 -15.00
C GLU A 30 -7.49 -5.49 -14.30
N ASN A 31 -6.42 -6.20 -13.91
CA ASN A 31 -6.49 -7.50 -13.23
C ASN A 31 -6.22 -7.40 -11.72
N ARG A 32 -6.49 -6.25 -11.10
CA ARG A 32 -6.20 -6.02 -9.67
C ARG A 32 -6.97 -6.95 -8.74
N ASP A 33 -8.19 -7.32 -9.12
CA ASP A 33 -9.07 -8.16 -8.31
C ASP A 33 -8.57 -9.62 -8.33
N ASP A 34 -8.14 -10.10 -9.49
CA ASP A 34 -7.49 -11.41 -9.63
C ASP A 34 -6.16 -11.46 -8.87
N LEU A 35 -5.37 -10.39 -8.96
CA LEU A 35 -4.13 -10.27 -8.18
C LEU A 35 -4.39 -10.32 -6.68
N ALA A 36 -5.41 -9.61 -6.20
CA ALA A 36 -5.80 -9.62 -4.79
C ALA A 36 -6.25 -11.03 -4.34
N ARG A 37 -7.01 -11.73 -5.19
CA ARG A 37 -7.44 -13.11 -4.93
C ARG A 37 -6.25 -14.06 -4.78
N VAL A 38 -5.29 -14.03 -5.71
CA VAL A 38 -4.09 -14.87 -5.62
C VAL A 38 -3.26 -14.52 -4.38
N MET A 39 -3.15 -13.24 -4.01
CA MET A 39 -2.46 -12.84 -2.78
C MET A 39 -3.15 -13.37 -1.52
N LEU A 40 -4.48 -13.40 -1.48
CA LEU A 40 -5.25 -13.97 -0.38
C LEU A 40 -5.07 -15.49 -0.29
N GLU A 41 -5.05 -16.18 -1.43
CA GLU A 41 -4.80 -17.62 -1.50
C GLU A 41 -3.40 -17.97 -0.96
N ILE A 42 -2.37 -17.23 -1.37
CA ILE A 42 -0.99 -17.40 -0.85
C ILE A 42 -0.92 -17.12 0.66
N ALA A 43 -1.61 -16.07 1.12
CA ALA A 43 -1.62 -15.70 2.54
C ALA A 43 -2.35 -16.74 3.40
N SER A 44 -3.39 -17.38 2.88
CA SER A 44 -4.24 -18.34 3.61
C SER A 44 -3.76 -19.80 3.53
N ALA A 45 -2.94 -20.15 2.53
CA ALA A 45 -2.42 -21.49 2.34
C ALA A 45 -1.75 -22.05 3.60
N LYS A 46 -1.92 -23.35 3.89
CA LYS A 46 -1.29 -24.03 5.02
C LYS A 46 -0.37 -25.15 4.55
N ILE A 47 0.63 -25.49 5.36
CA ILE A 47 1.53 -26.61 5.05
C ILE A 47 0.77 -27.96 5.01
N THR A 48 -0.29 -28.08 5.81
CA THR A 48 -1.20 -29.25 5.83
C THR A 48 -1.95 -29.46 4.53
N ASP A 49 -2.03 -28.44 3.67
CA ASP A 49 -2.66 -28.55 2.36
C ASP A 49 -1.74 -29.30 1.38
N ILE A 50 -0.44 -29.32 1.67
CA ILE A 50 0.63 -29.88 0.82
C ILE A 50 1.14 -31.22 1.38
N VAL A 51 1.24 -31.32 2.70
CA VAL A 51 1.81 -32.48 3.41
C VAL A 51 0.69 -33.21 4.17
N SER A 52 0.62 -34.53 4.01
CA SER A 52 -0.13 -35.40 4.90
C SER A 52 0.76 -35.89 6.03
N TRP A 53 0.19 -35.97 7.23
CA TRP A 53 0.88 -36.52 8.39
C TRP A 53 0.03 -37.65 8.97
N GLU A 54 0.45 -38.88 8.74
CA GLU A 54 -0.24 -40.07 9.25
C GLU A 54 0.75 -40.95 10.00
N ASN A 55 0.40 -41.36 11.22
CA ASN A 55 1.17 -42.30 12.03
C ASN A 55 2.66 -41.95 12.22
N GLY A 56 3.00 -40.65 12.23
CA GLY A 56 4.39 -40.19 12.37
C GLY A 56 5.20 -40.17 11.07
N VAL A 57 4.59 -40.51 9.94
CA VAL A 57 5.19 -40.42 8.61
C VAL A 57 4.59 -39.24 7.87
N SER A 58 5.44 -38.31 7.43
CA SER A 58 5.05 -37.21 6.57
C SER A 58 5.20 -37.61 5.11
N THR A 59 4.11 -37.51 4.35
CA THR A 59 4.11 -37.75 2.89
C THR A 59 3.64 -36.51 2.16
N LEU A 60 4.19 -36.26 0.98
CA LEU A 60 3.69 -35.22 0.10
C LEU A 60 2.37 -35.69 -0.52
N LYS A 61 1.35 -34.84 -0.55
CA LYS A 61 0.13 -35.14 -1.32
C LYS A 61 0.44 -35.09 -2.81
N ASP A 62 -0.34 -35.84 -3.58
CA ASP A 62 -0.29 -35.72 -5.04
C ASP A 62 -0.71 -34.32 -5.47
N VAL A 63 -0.07 -33.80 -6.52
CA VAL A 63 -0.31 -32.43 -7.02
C VAL A 63 -1.78 -32.18 -7.35
N LYS A 64 -2.52 -33.23 -7.74
CA LYS A 64 -3.95 -33.16 -8.06
C LYS A 64 -4.84 -32.92 -6.83
N ASP A 65 -4.36 -33.31 -5.66
CA ASP A 65 -5.10 -33.20 -4.40
C ASP A 65 -4.75 -31.90 -3.65
N ILE A 66 -3.75 -31.17 -4.14
CA ILE A 66 -3.35 -29.87 -3.57
C ILE A 66 -4.20 -28.78 -4.23
N ASN A 67 -4.82 -27.94 -3.41
CA ASN A 67 -5.55 -26.76 -3.89
C ASN A 67 -4.60 -25.82 -4.66
N GLU A 68 -5.06 -25.26 -5.78
CA GLU A 68 -4.34 -24.31 -6.61
C GLU A 68 -3.76 -23.13 -5.82
N GLY A 69 -4.52 -22.60 -4.84
CA GLY A 69 -4.02 -21.55 -3.97
C GLY A 69 -2.82 -21.97 -3.11
N ALA A 70 -2.78 -23.23 -2.68
CA ALA A 70 -1.66 -23.78 -1.94
C ALA A 70 -0.46 -24.07 -2.85
N LEU A 71 -0.69 -24.47 -4.11
CA LEU A 71 0.37 -24.61 -5.12
C LEU A 71 1.07 -23.27 -5.37
N ASN A 72 0.30 -22.19 -5.50
CA ASN A 72 0.83 -20.83 -5.67
C ASN A 72 1.67 -20.35 -4.49
N ALA A 73 1.47 -20.92 -3.29
CA ALA A 73 2.20 -20.58 -2.08
C ALA A 73 3.54 -21.34 -1.93
N ILE A 74 3.84 -22.30 -2.81
CA ILE A 74 5.07 -23.09 -2.76
C ILE A 74 6.18 -22.33 -3.50
N LYS A 75 7.28 -22.05 -2.80
CA LYS A 75 8.48 -21.46 -3.41
C LYS A 75 9.44 -22.53 -3.92
N ARG A 76 9.64 -23.60 -3.15
CA ARG A 76 10.53 -24.71 -3.50
C ARG A 76 10.11 -25.99 -2.81
N VAL A 77 10.23 -27.10 -3.54
CA VAL A 77 10.18 -28.46 -2.98
C VAL A 77 11.47 -29.17 -3.35
N LYS A 78 12.12 -29.81 -2.38
CA LYS A 78 13.27 -30.67 -2.60
C LYS A 78 13.03 -31.99 -1.90
N ILE A 79 13.15 -33.06 -2.66
CA ILE A 79 13.02 -34.43 -2.17
C ILE A 79 14.40 -35.08 -2.28
N THR A 80 14.93 -35.54 -1.16
CA THR A 80 16.22 -36.22 -1.10
C THR A 80 15.97 -37.66 -0.66
N PRO A 81 16.08 -38.64 -1.57
CA PRO A 81 15.91 -40.05 -1.21
C PRO A 81 17.05 -40.49 -0.29
N THR A 82 16.71 -41.07 0.87
CA THR A 82 17.70 -41.64 1.79
C THR A 82 17.38 -43.09 2.12
N LYS A 83 18.34 -43.82 2.71
CA LYS A 83 18.16 -45.23 3.09
C LYS A 83 17.05 -45.45 4.13
N ASN A 84 16.68 -44.41 4.88
CA ASN A 84 15.68 -44.47 5.95
C ASN A 84 14.35 -43.79 5.56
N GLY A 85 14.19 -43.41 4.28
CA GLY A 85 13.02 -42.67 3.78
C GLY A 85 13.40 -41.37 3.09
N ASP A 86 12.43 -40.74 2.44
CA ASP A 86 12.66 -39.49 1.72
C ASP A 86 12.68 -38.30 2.70
N VAL A 87 13.72 -37.48 2.61
CA VAL A 87 13.77 -36.19 3.31
C VAL A 87 13.12 -35.14 2.42
N ILE A 88 12.02 -34.56 2.91
CA ILE A 88 11.21 -33.58 2.19
C ILE A 88 11.46 -32.18 2.78
N ASP A 89 12.12 -31.32 2.00
CA ASP A 89 12.30 -29.91 2.31
C ASP A 89 11.30 -29.08 1.50
N ILE A 90 10.42 -28.34 2.19
CA ILE A 90 9.43 -27.47 1.57
C ILE A 90 9.67 -26.04 2.04
N GLU A 91 9.89 -25.14 1.07
CA GLU A 91 9.99 -23.70 1.29
C GLU A 91 8.69 -23.05 0.77
N MET A 92 7.95 -22.40 1.66
CA MET A 92 6.78 -21.60 1.27
C MET A 92 7.20 -20.15 0.96
N VAL A 93 6.37 -19.46 0.18
CA VAL A 93 6.49 -18.02 -0.05
C VAL A 93 6.41 -17.26 1.28
N ASP A 94 7.14 -16.13 1.39
CA ASP A 94 7.08 -15.25 2.56
C ASP A 94 5.68 -14.63 2.72
N LYS A 95 4.87 -15.25 3.59
CA LYS A 95 3.51 -14.82 3.89
C LYS A 95 3.46 -13.50 4.64
N VAL A 96 4.46 -13.18 5.45
CA VAL A 96 4.49 -11.95 6.25
C VAL A 96 4.54 -10.76 5.30
N ARG A 97 5.36 -10.85 4.25
CA ARG A 97 5.45 -9.79 3.25
C ARG A 97 4.14 -9.61 2.47
N VAL A 98 3.50 -10.70 2.05
CA VAL A 98 2.23 -10.67 1.32
C VAL A 98 1.12 -10.07 2.21
N MET A 99 1.01 -10.52 3.46
CA MET A 99 0.04 -9.98 4.42
C MET A 99 0.26 -8.50 4.71
N GLN A 100 1.50 -8.03 4.83
CA GLN A 100 1.78 -6.60 4.98
C GLN A 100 1.33 -5.78 3.77
N MET A 101 1.47 -6.31 2.55
CA MET A 101 0.98 -5.64 1.34
C MET A 101 -0.55 -5.58 1.29
N LEU A 102 -1.23 -6.68 1.66
CA LEU A 102 -2.69 -6.72 1.79
C LEU A 102 -3.20 -5.77 2.89
N ALA A 103 -2.54 -5.73 4.05
CA ALA A 103 -2.91 -4.85 5.14
C ALA A 103 -2.68 -3.36 4.80
N LYS A 104 -1.64 -3.03 4.02
CA LYS A 104 -1.45 -1.67 3.49
C LYS A 104 -2.51 -1.28 2.47
N SER A 105 -2.83 -2.17 1.53
CA SER A 105 -3.83 -1.89 0.50
C SER A 105 -5.25 -1.78 1.05
N SER A 106 -5.55 -2.48 2.15
CA SER A 106 -6.85 -2.38 2.86
C SER A 106 -6.92 -1.22 3.86
N GLY A 107 -5.85 -0.45 4.05
CA GLY A 107 -5.80 0.64 5.01
C GLY A 107 -5.68 0.21 6.48
N LEU A 108 -5.56 -1.10 6.76
CA LEU A 108 -5.40 -1.63 8.13
C LEU A 108 -4.11 -1.15 8.83
N LEU A 109 -3.09 -0.77 8.05
CA LEU A 109 -1.81 -0.26 8.55
C LEU A 109 -1.67 1.26 8.49
N ASP A 110 -2.65 1.95 7.93
CA ASP A 110 -2.64 3.40 7.96
C ASP A 110 -3.03 3.83 9.38
N GLN A 111 -2.10 4.48 10.09
CA GLN A 111 -2.44 5.16 11.34
C GLN A 111 -3.50 6.22 11.00
N GLU A 112 -4.62 6.22 11.72
CA GLU A 112 -5.58 7.31 11.68
C GLU A 112 -4.80 8.61 11.93
N LYS A 113 -4.53 9.36 10.87
CA LYS A 113 -3.87 10.65 10.97
C LYS A 113 -4.87 11.56 11.66
N ASP A 114 -4.68 11.79 12.97
CA ASP A 114 -5.28 12.86 13.79
C ASP A 114 -6.47 13.54 13.08
N ALA A 115 -7.63 12.88 13.05
CA ALA A 115 -8.86 13.44 12.49
C ALA A 115 -9.38 14.63 13.32
N ASP A 116 -8.82 14.83 14.51
CA ASP A 116 -9.23 15.82 15.53
C ASP A 116 -8.28 17.01 15.68
N LYS A 117 -7.49 17.36 14.65
CA LYS A 117 -6.87 18.69 14.63
C LYS A 117 -7.81 19.68 13.94
N PRO A 118 -8.50 20.56 14.69
CA PRO A 118 -9.32 21.61 14.07
C PRO A 118 -8.43 22.48 13.19
N ALA A 119 -8.88 22.74 11.96
CA ALA A 119 -8.23 23.69 11.07
C ALA A 119 -8.25 25.07 11.73
N VAL A 120 -7.09 25.59 12.08
CA VAL A 120 -6.97 26.96 12.60
C VAL A 120 -7.37 27.90 11.47
N VAL A 121 -8.56 28.50 11.57
CA VAL A 121 -9.00 29.58 10.68
C VAL A 121 -8.28 30.85 11.14
N SER A 122 -7.29 31.30 10.38
CA SER A 122 -6.65 32.59 10.61
C SER A 122 -7.60 33.71 10.16
N ILE A 123 -8.12 34.50 11.10
CA ILE A 123 -8.86 35.72 10.80
C ILE A 123 -7.84 36.83 10.51
N GLU A 124 -7.78 37.28 9.27
CA GLU A 124 -7.02 38.48 8.90
C GLU A 124 -7.87 39.71 9.23
N MET A 125 -7.47 40.46 10.25
CA MET A 125 -8.18 41.67 10.68
C MET A 125 -7.78 42.83 9.78
N VAL A 126 -8.65 43.20 8.83
CA VAL A 126 -8.44 44.38 7.98
C VAL A 126 -8.99 45.60 8.71
N MET A 127 -8.12 46.57 9.03
CA MET A 127 -8.52 47.83 9.64
C MET A 127 -9.19 48.72 8.57
N PRO A 128 -10.39 49.27 8.83
CA PRO A 128 -11.01 50.20 7.88
C PRO A 128 -10.20 51.50 7.81
N GLU A 129 -9.97 51.99 6.60
CA GLU A 129 -9.26 53.27 6.41
C GLU A 129 -10.08 54.42 7.02
N GLU A 130 -9.41 55.22 7.84
CA GLU A 130 -9.99 56.43 8.40
C GLU A 130 -10.42 57.38 7.27
N ASN A 131 -11.73 57.58 7.17
CA ASN A 131 -12.34 58.49 6.21
C ASN A 131 -11.93 59.93 6.59
N LYS A 132 -10.83 60.43 6.03
CA LYS A 132 -10.47 61.85 6.09
C LYS A 132 -11.50 62.67 5.30
N LYS A 133 -12.61 63.02 5.96
CA LYS A 133 -13.55 64.02 5.44
C LYS A 133 -13.46 65.30 6.25
N GLY A 134 -13.01 66.35 5.56
CA GLY A 134 -13.47 67.73 5.74
C GLY A 134 -12.77 68.57 6.80
N LYS A 135 -11.60 69.15 6.47
CA LYS A 135 -11.33 70.53 6.94
C LYS A 135 -12.20 71.45 6.08
N ALA A 136 -13.25 71.99 6.67
CA ALA A 136 -13.98 73.12 6.09
C ALA A 136 -13.03 74.32 6.02
N ASN A 137 -12.99 74.98 4.87
CA ASN A 137 -12.41 76.31 4.74
C ASN A 137 -13.45 77.28 5.30
N ASP A 138 -13.15 77.89 6.44
CA ASP A 138 -13.87 79.09 6.89
C ASP A 138 -13.28 80.28 6.13
N THR A 139 -14.06 80.79 5.17
CA THR A 139 -13.88 82.13 4.59
C THR A 139 -14.63 83.08 5.52
N GLU A 140 -13.90 83.93 6.24
CA GLU A 140 -14.45 85.09 6.94
C GLU A 140 -14.65 86.22 5.92
N ASP A 141 -15.91 86.58 5.66
CA ASP A 141 -16.33 87.88 5.12
C ASP A 141 -17.02 88.63 6.28
N ASP A 142 -16.37 89.68 6.80
CA ASP A 142 -16.92 91.00 7.19
C ASP A 142 -15.84 91.89 7.83
#